data_AF-A0A6H1ZTV0-F1
#
_entry.id   AF-A0A6H1ZTV0-F1
#
_cell.length_a   1.000
_cell.length_b   1.000
_cell.length_c   1.000
_cell.angle_alpha   90.00
_cell.angle_beta   90.00
_cell.angle_gamma   90.00
#
_symmetry.space_group_name_H-M   'P 1'
#
loop_
_entity.id
_entity.type
_entity.pdbx_description
1 polymer ?
#
loop_
_entity_poly.entity_id
_entity_poly.type
_entity_poly.pdbx_seq_one_letter_code
_entity_poly.pdbx_strand_id
1 'polypeptide(L)' 'MEIEMEINQAGTMYIKEELRKILGNKIKAIANCKTVLLFPENTNYDDAIESLHVILKDLKIRARDAQSSNGDKKERRNEK' A
#
# COMPACT_ATOMS: atom_id res chain seq x y z
N MET A 1 5.98 1.87 -4.95
CA MET A 1 6.77 0.69 -4.53
C MET A 1 5.81 -0.27 -3.86
N GLU A 2 5.85 -1.55 -4.21
CA GLU A 2 5.02 -2.59 -3.59
C GLU A 2 5.94 -3.64 -3.01
N ILE A 3 5.75 -3.97 -1.74
CA ILE A 3 6.61 -4.91 -1.02
C ILE A 3 5.71 -6.01 -0.47
N GLU A 4 5.93 -7.22 -0.95
CA GLU A 4 5.28 -8.40 -0.41
C GLU A 4 5.81 -8.69 0.99
N MET A 5 4.88 -8.95 1.91
CA MET A 5 5.15 -9.29 3.31
C MET A 5 4.23 -10.43 3.72
N GLU A 6 4.73 -11.29 4.59
CA GLU A 6 3.97 -12.41 5.13
C GLU A 6 3.78 -12.23 6.64
N ILE A 7 2.60 -12.61 7.11
CA ILE A 7 2.27 -12.69 8.54
C ILE A 7 2.33 -14.17 8.89
N ASN A 8 3.18 -14.52 9.86
CA ASN A 8 3.28 -15.90 10.32
C ASN A 8 2.05 -16.29 11.18
N GLN A 9 1.95 -17.57 11.54
CA GLN A 9 0.83 -18.08 12.36
C GLN A 9 0.73 -17.42 13.74
N ALA A 10 1.80 -16.82 14.24
CA ALA A 10 1.82 -16.09 15.52
C ALA A 10 1.38 -14.63 15.37
N GLY A 11 1.03 -14.17 14.17
CA GLY A 11 0.64 -12.78 13.91
C GLY A 11 1.82 -11.82 13.76
N THR A 12 3.05 -12.33 13.64
CA THR A 12 4.24 -11.50 13.46
C THR A 12 4.53 -11.30 11.98
N MET A 13 4.85 -10.06 11.59
CA MET A 13 5.40 -9.73 10.29
C MET A 13 6.81 -9.14 10.44
N TYR A 14 7.75 -9.57 9.58
CA TYR A 14 9.08 -8.98 9.54
C TYR A 14 9.10 -7.76 8.62
N ILE A 15 9.41 -6.59 9.16
CA ILE A 15 9.60 -5.36 8.36
C ILE A 15 10.95 -5.43 7.64
N LYS A 16 10.90 -5.50 6.30
CA LYS A 16 12.08 -5.52 5.43
C LYS A 16 12.91 -4.24 5.59
N GLU A 17 14.21 -4.34 5.31
CA GLU A 17 15.17 -3.25 5.53
C GLU A 17 14.76 -1.93 4.87
N GLU A 18 14.24 -2.00 3.64
CA GLU A 18 13.76 -0.84 2.88
C GLU A 18 12.67 -0.07 3.64
N LEU A 19 11.72 -0.78 4.24
CA LEU A 19 10.67 -0.17 5.06
C LEU A 19 11.21 0.33 6.39
N ARG A 20 12.18 -0.37 7.02
CA ARG A 20 12.82 0.11 8.26
C ARG A 20 13.59 1.41 8.07
N LYS A 21 14.23 1.62 6.91
CA LYS A 21 14.91 2.89 6.58
C LYS A 21 13.93 4.07 6.54
N ILE A 22 12.67 3.83 6.18
CA ILE A 22 11.62 4.84 6.12
C ILE A 22 10.96 5.02 7.50
N LEU A 23 10.62 3.91 8.16
CA LEU A 23 9.82 3.90 9.39
C LEU A 23 10.64 4.12 10.67
N GLY A 24 11.94 3.86 10.61
CA GLY A 24 12.82 3.85 11.79
C GLY A 24 12.54 2.66 12.72
N ASN A 25 12.98 2.80 13.98
CA ASN A 25 12.94 1.73 14.97
C ASN A 25 11.69 1.75 15.85
N LYS A 26 10.93 2.84 15.84
CA LYS A 26 9.71 3.00 16.63
C LYS A 26 8.58 3.48 15.74
N ILE A 27 7.46 2.76 15.79
CA ILE A 27 6.36 2.88 14.84
C ILE A 27 5.04 2.96 15.59
N LYS A 28 4.14 3.76 15.04
CA LYS A 28 2.71 3.78 15.36
C LYS A 28 1.92 3.19 14.20
N ALA A 29 0.76 2.62 14.53
CA ALA A 29 -0.14 2.02 13.56
C ALA A 29 -1.55 2.56 13.74
N ILE A 30 -2.22 2.87 12.63
CA ILE A 30 -3.67 3.10 12.60
C ILE A 30 -4.26 2.07 11.65
N ALA A 31 -5.15 1.22 12.17
CA ALA A 31 -5.79 0.16 11.41
C ALA A 31 -7.29 0.45 11.19
N ASN A 32 -7.82 -0.03 10.07
CA ASN A 32 -9.24 -0.12 9.76
C ASN A 32 -9.55 -1.51 9.15
N CYS A 33 -10.80 -1.77 8.74
CA CYS A 33 -11.29 -3.09 8.32
C CYS A 33 -10.41 -3.84 7.31
N LYS A 34 -9.72 -3.15 6.39
CA LYS A 34 -8.93 -3.77 5.32
C LYS A 34 -7.49 -3.23 5.18
N THR A 35 -7.12 -2.23 5.96
CA THR A 35 -5.87 -1.50 5.77
C THR A 35 -5.24 -1.10 7.09
N VAL A 36 -3.92 -1.00 7.11
CA VAL A 36 -3.14 -0.45 8.22
C VAL A 36 -2.17 0.58 7.67
N LEU A 37 -2.09 1.74 8.33
CA LEU A 37 -1.07 2.75 8.09
C LEU A 37 -0.01 2.62 9.18
N LEU A 38 1.23 2.37 8.79
CA LEU A 38 2.40 2.36 9.67
C LEU A 38 3.21 3.63 9.42
N PHE A 39 3.64 4.30 10.49
CA PHE A 39 4.42 5.53 10.42
C PHE A 39 5.33 5.70 11.65
N PRO A 40 6.43 6.47 11.56
CA PRO A 40 7.33 6.68 12.69
C PRO A 40 6.61 7.28 13.91
N GLU A 41 7.04 6.89 15.11
CA GLU A 41 6.40 7.31 16.37
C GLU A 41 6.32 8.84 16.55
N ASN A 42 7.31 9.56 16.04
CA ASN A 42 7.46 11.01 16.18
C ASN A 42 6.83 11.81 15.03
N THR A 43 6.22 11.15 14.04
CA THR A 43 5.54 11.83 12.94
C THR A 43 4.22 12.42 13.45
N ASN A 44 4.01 13.71 13.19
CA ASN A 44 2.72 14.35 13.48
C ASN A 44 1.66 13.88 12.46
N TYR A 45 0.38 14.10 12.78
CA TYR A 45 -0.69 13.58 11.92
C TYR A 45 -0.79 14.28 10.57
N ASP A 46 -0.43 15.56 10.47
CA ASP A 46 -0.49 16.32 9.22
C ASP A 46 0.51 15.76 8.20
N ASP A 47 1.75 15.52 8.61
CA ASP A 47 2.79 14.89 7.77
C ASP A 47 2.39 13.48 7.30
N ALA A 48 1.75 12.71 8.20
CA ALA A 48 1.24 11.38 7.87
C ALA A 48 0.09 11.47 6.85
N ILE A 49 -0.80 12.46 6.97
CA ILE A 49 -1.89 12.73 6.03
C ILE A 49 -1.34 13.15 4.67
N GLU A 50 -0.34 14.02 4.60
CA GLU A 50 0.30 14.42 3.35
C GLU A 50 0.93 13.21 2.63
N SER A 51 1.65 12.38 3.37
CA SER A 51 2.24 11.13 2.85
C SER A 51 1.15 10.18 2.33
N LEU A 52 0.04 10.03 3.07
CA LEU A 52 -1.09 9.21 2.66
C LEU A 52 -1.75 9.72 1.37
N HIS A 53 -1.80 11.04 1.15
CA HIS A 53 -2.34 11.60 -0.09
C HIS A 53 -1.52 11.18 -1.32
N VAL A 54 -0.19 11.10 -1.19
CA VAL A 54 0.68 10.63 -2.29
C VAL A 54 0.41 9.15 -2.57
N ILE A 55 0.36 8.32 -1.53
CA ILE A 55 0.06 6.88 -1.66
C ILE A 55 -1.33 6.67 -2.27
N LEU A 56 -2.33 7.43 -1.83
CA LEU A 56 -3.70 7.33 -2.34
C LEU A 56 -3.79 7.72 -3.82
N LYS A 57 -3.03 8.74 -4.26
CA LYS A 57 -2.95 9.11 -5.68
C LYS A 57 -2.35 7.98 -6.51
N ASP A 58 -1.26 7.37 -6.06
CA ASP A 58 -0.63 6.21 -6.74
C ASP A 58 -1.60 5.02 -6.84
N LEU A 59 -2.26 4.67 -5.74
CA LEU A 59 -3.26 3.59 -5.71
C LEU A 59 -4.43 3.84 -6.68
N LYS A 60 -4.91 5.08 -6.78
CA LYS A 60 -5.97 5.44 -7.72
C LYS A 60 -5.53 5.28 -9.18
N ILE A 61 -4.27 5.58 -9.50
CA ILE A 61 -3.73 5.38 -10.85
C ILE A 61 -3.68 3.89 -11.17
N ARG A 62 -3.08 3.07 -10.29
CA ARG A 62 -3.02 1.61 -10.47
C ARG A 62 -4.39 0.97 -10.63
N ALA A 63 -5.37 1.41 -9.83
CA ALA A 63 -6.73 0.91 -9.92
C ALA A 63 -7.40 1.22 -11.27
N ARG A 64 -7.11 2.40 -11.85
CA ARG A 64 -7.58 2.76 -13.19
C ARG A 64 -6.91 1.91 -14.27
N ASP A 65 -5.60 1.72 -14.20
CA ASP A 65 -4.85 0.93 -15.18
C ASP A 65 -5.28 -0.55 -15.18
N ALA A 66 -5.59 -1.10 -14.01
CA ALA A 66 -6.15 -2.44 -13.86
C ALA A 66 -7.56 -2.59 -14.49
N GLN A 67 -8.35 -1.52 -14.52
CA GLN A 67 -9.67 -1.51 -15.16
C GLN A 67 -9.54 -1.39 -16.69
N SER A 68 -8.67 -0.50 -17.19
CA SER A 68 -8.44 -0.28 -18.62
C SER A 68 -7.89 -1.53 -19.32
N SER A 69 -6.95 -2.23 -18.69
CA SER A 69 -6.36 -3.47 -19.22
C SER A 69 -7.34 -4.66 -19.29
N ASN A 70 -8.47 -4.60 -18.57
CA ASN A 70 -9.56 -5.58 -18.68
C ASN A 70 -10.58 -5.23 -19.78
N GLY A 71 -10.62 -3.99 -20.27
CA GLY A 71 -11.42 -3.56 -21.42
C GLY A 71 -10.89 -4.15 -22.73
N ASP A 72 -9.59 -4.02 -22.96
CA ASP A 72 -8.94 -4.47 -24.21
C ASP A 72 -8.97 -5.99 -24.42
N LYS A 73 -9.06 -6.77 -23.33
CA LYS A 73 -9.16 -8.24 -23.41
C LYS A 73 -10.57 -8.73 -23.76
N LYS A 74 -11.62 -7.93 -23.53
CA LYS A 74 -13.00 -8.29 -23.88
C LYS A 74 -13.28 -8.08 -25.36
N GLU A 75 -12.75 -7.03 -25.97
CA GLU A 75 -12.98 -6.75 -27.40
C GLU A 75 -12.31 -7.80 -28.31
N ARG A 76 -11.08 -8.25 -27.99
CA ARG A 76 -10.37 -9.27 -28.77
C ARG A 76 -10.93 -10.69 -28.69
N ARG A 77 -11.90 -10.95 -27.80
CA ARG A 77 -12.58 -12.26 -27.70
C ARG A 77 -13.86 -12.34 -28.53
N ASN A 78 -14.39 -11.21 -29.01
CA ASN A 78 -15.61 -11.18 -29.83
C ASN A 78 -15.32 -11.14 -31.34
N GLU A 79 -14.05 -11.12 -31.75
CA GLU A 79 -13.62 -11.13 -33.16
C GLU A 79 -13.08 -12.50 -33.63
N LYS A 80 -13.34 -13.59 -32.90
CA LYS A 80 -13.00 -14.96 -33.32
C LYS A 80 -14.21 -15.87 -33.37
#